data_AF-A0A820DGA4-F1
#
_entry.id   AF-A0A820DGA4-F1
#
_cell.length_a   1.000
_cell.length_b   1.000
_cell.length_c   1.000
_cell.angle_alpha   90.00
_cell.angle_beta   90.00
_cell.angle_gamma   90.00
#
_symmetry.space_group_name_H-M   'P 1'
#
loop_
_entity.id
_entity.type
_entity.pdbx_description
1 polymer ?
#
loop_
_entity_poly.entity_id
_entity_poly.type
_entity_poly.pdbx_seq_one_letter_code
_entity_poly.pdbx_strand_id
1 'polypeptide(L)'
;MNPMNKIIAFLVLIFITTSNGQSCSTYNPCGQYGYCVEISNVSSECICKFWWVGSYCNEQSSSGIQVIVLGVLVAILLIVFYGLSIFCWARRRKQQP
;
A
#
# COMPACT_ATOMS: atom_id res chain seq x y z
N MET A 1 -24.13 -42.29 21.43
CA MET A 1 -23.65 -41.09 20.71
C MET A 1 -24.14 -39.87 21.49
N ASN A 2 -23.25 -39.20 22.25
CA ASN A 2 -23.64 -38.23 23.27
C ASN A 2 -24.28 -36.96 22.65
N PRO A 3 -25.35 -36.41 23.26
CA PRO A 3 -26.02 -35.21 22.76
C PRO A 3 -25.10 -33.98 22.68
N MET A 4 -24.03 -33.95 23.48
CA MET A 4 -22.99 -32.91 23.41
C MET A 4 -22.20 -32.90 22.10
N ASN A 5 -21.93 -34.07 21.49
CA ASN A 5 -21.21 -34.11 20.20
C ASN A 5 -22.04 -33.54 19.05
N LYS A 6 -23.38 -33.62 19.13
CA LYS A 6 -24.26 -33.01 18.13
C LYS A 6 -24.27 -31.49 18.22
N ILE A 7 -24.23 -30.93 19.44
CA ILE A 7 -24.18 -29.48 19.67
C ILE A 7 -22.83 -28.91 19.19
N ILE A 8 -21.72 -29.59 19.48
CA ILE A 8 -20.39 -29.18 19.03
C ILE A 8 -20.31 -29.23 17.50
N ALA A 9 -20.81 -30.29 16.86
CA ALA A 9 -20.86 -30.37 15.40
C ALA A 9 -21.75 -29.28 14.77
N PHE A 10 -22.88 -28.94 15.42
CA PHE A 10 -23.78 -27.88 14.96
C PHE A 10 -23.16 -26.48 15.12
N LEU A 11 -22.47 -26.21 16.23
CA LEU A 11 -21.73 -24.96 16.44
C LEU A 11 -20.56 -24.83 15.46
N VAL A 12 -19.82 -25.91 15.19
CA VAL A 12 -18.77 -25.94 14.17
C VAL A 12 -19.34 -25.70 12.78
N LEU A 13 -20.48 -26.30 12.42
CA LEU A 13 -21.18 -26.01 11.16
C LEU A 13 -21.63 -24.56 11.05
N ILE A 14 -22.18 -23.96 12.10
CA ILE A 14 -22.57 -22.54 12.13
C ILE A 14 -21.34 -21.64 11.93
N PHE A 15 -20.24 -21.91 12.64
CA PHE A 15 -19.00 -21.15 12.52
C PHE A 15 -18.35 -21.28 11.13
N ILE A 16 -18.49 -22.43 10.46
CA ILE A 16 -17.99 -22.63 9.09
C ILE A 16 -18.89 -21.92 8.06
N THR A 17 -20.20 -21.80 8.30
CA THR A 17 -21.12 -21.06 7.42
C THR A 17 -21.04 -19.54 7.55
N THR A 18 -20.45 -19.03 8.63
CA THR A 18 -20.05 -17.62 8.76
C THR A 18 -18.64 -17.40 8.21
N SER A 19 -18.32 -17.97 7.05
CA SER A 19 -17.33 -17.35 6.18
C SER A 19 -17.92 -16.02 5.74
N ASN A 20 -17.59 -14.94 6.47
CA ASN A 20 -17.89 -13.58 6.06
C ASN A 20 -17.25 -13.36 4.69
N GLY A 21 -18.00 -13.66 3.63
CA GLY A 21 -17.71 -13.16 2.31
C GLY A 21 -17.88 -11.66 2.36
N GLN A 22 -16.79 -10.94 2.63
CA GLN A 22 -16.80 -9.49 2.62
C GLN A 22 -16.98 -9.05 1.17
N SER A 23 -18.22 -8.79 0.78
CA SER A 23 -18.56 -8.12 -0.48
C SER A 23 -18.04 -6.68 -0.44
N CYS A 24 -17.52 -6.19 -1.57
CA CYS A 24 -17.10 -4.80 -1.72
C CYS A 24 -18.26 -3.83 -1.45
N SER A 25 -19.51 -4.30 -1.64
CA SER A 25 -20.72 -3.54 -1.35
C SER A 25 -20.96 -3.25 0.14
N THR A 26 -20.42 -4.05 1.06
CA THR A 26 -20.70 -3.91 2.51
C THR A 26 -19.62 -3.09 3.21
N TYR A 27 -18.37 -3.32 2.85
CA TYR A 27 -17.20 -2.62 3.35
C TYR A 27 -16.10 -2.78 2.31
N ASN A 28 -15.24 -1.77 2.12
CA ASN A 28 -14.08 -1.92 1.26
C ASN A 28 -12.94 -2.54 2.09
N PRO A 29 -12.63 -3.84 1.96
CA PRO A 29 -11.53 -4.49 2.68
C PRO A 29 -10.16 -4.01 2.19
N CYS A 30 -10.09 -3.45 0.98
CA CYS A 30 -8.87 -2.94 0.40
C CYS A 30 -8.58 -1.56 1.00
N GLY A 31 -7.39 -1.37 1.56
CA GLY A 31 -6.98 -0.11 2.17
C GLY A 31 -6.97 1.07 1.18
N GLN A 32 -6.44 2.22 1.61
CA GLN A 32 -6.45 3.45 0.79
C GLN A 32 -5.77 3.31 -0.59
N TYR A 33 -4.92 2.30 -0.75
CA TYR A 33 -4.13 2.06 -1.95
C TYR A 33 -4.60 0.86 -2.78
N GLY A 34 -5.83 0.39 -2.58
CA GLY A 34 -6.42 -0.67 -3.39
C GLY A 34 -7.83 -0.37 -3.87
N TYR A 35 -8.26 -1.11 -4.89
CA TYR A 35 -9.63 -1.16 -5.38
C TYR A 35 -10.19 -2.55 -5.07
N CYS A 36 -11.37 -2.60 -4.44
CA CYS A 36 -12.07 -3.85 -4.24
C CYS A 36 -12.82 -4.24 -5.51
N VAL A 37 -12.62 -5.48 -5.94
CA VAL A 37 -13.31 -6.08 -7.07
C VAL A 37 -14.05 -7.32 -6.58
N GLU A 38 -15.36 -7.37 -6.83
CA GLU A 38 -16.17 -8.55 -6.52
C GLU A 38 -15.98 -9.61 -7.60
N ILE A 39 -15.52 -10.79 -7.21
CA ILE A 39 -15.42 -11.96 -8.09
C ILE A 39 -16.73 -12.77 -8.01
N SER A 40 -17.38 -12.79 -6.85
CA SER A 40 -18.69 -13.41 -6.64
C SER A 40 -19.41 -12.77 -5.46
N ASN A 41 -20.70 -13.09 -5.26
CA ASN A 41 -21.54 -12.57 -4.16
C ASN A 41 -20.95 -12.81 -2.75
N VAL A 42 -19.94 -13.66 -2.62
CA VAL A 42 -19.28 -14.05 -1.36
C VAL A 42 -17.76 -13.89 -1.39
N SER A 43 -17.17 -13.44 -2.51
CA SER A 43 -15.71 -13.31 -2.63
C SER A 43 -15.31 -12.00 -3.30
N SER A 44 -14.40 -11.28 -2.65
CA SER A 44 -13.76 -10.08 -3.16
C SER A 44 -12.25 -10.26 -3.28
N GLU A 45 -11.64 -9.52 -4.20
CA GLU A 45 -10.19 -9.41 -4.36
C GLU A 45 -9.80 -7.92 -4.39
N CYS A 46 -8.59 -7.65 -3.88
CA CYS A 46 -8.02 -6.30 -3.87
C CYS A 46 -7.02 -6.12 -5.01
N ILE A 47 -7.32 -5.19 -5.91
CA ILE A 47 -6.39 -4.73 -6.93
C ILE A 47 -5.62 -3.54 -6.38
N CYS A 48 -4.33 -3.73 -6.13
CA CYS A 48 -3.47 -2.68 -5.56
C CYS A 48 -3.05 -1.64 -6.60
N LYS A 49 -2.97 -0.39 -6.16
CA LYS A 49 -2.41 0.72 -6.94
C LYS A 49 -0.91 0.52 -7.15
N PHE A 50 -0.36 1.27 -8.10
CA PHE A 50 1.05 1.21 -8.45
C PHE A 50 1.94 1.37 -7.21
N TRP A 51 2.90 0.46 -7.05
CA TRP A 51 3.83 0.36 -5.90
C TRP A 51 3.22 -0.06 -4.55
N TRP A 52 1.99 -0.57 -4.53
CA TRP A 52 1.39 -1.17 -3.34
C TRP A 52 1.12 -2.65 -3.56
N VAL A 53 1.24 -3.45 -2.50
CA VAL A 53 1.14 -4.92 -2.49
C VAL A 53 0.46 -5.42 -1.22
N GLY A 54 0.30 -6.74 -1.12
CA GLY A 54 -0.35 -7.43 -0.01
C GLY A 54 -1.86 -7.58 -0.21
N SER A 55 -2.47 -8.49 0.54
CA SER A 55 -3.90 -8.86 0.36
C SER A 55 -4.87 -7.69 0.57
N TYR A 56 -4.43 -6.64 1.27
CA TYR A 56 -5.23 -5.44 1.55
C TYR A 56 -4.61 -4.17 0.97
N CYS A 57 -3.58 -4.28 0.14
CA CYS A 57 -2.89 -3.14 -0.49
C CYS A 57 -2.36 -2.09 0.50
N ASN A 58 -1.91 -2.52 1.68
CA ASN A 58 -1.34 -1.64 2.71
C ASN A 58 0.19 -1.72 2.78
N GLU A 59 0.80 -2.60 2.01
CA GLU A 59 2.25 -2.78 2.00
C GLU A 59 2.84 -2.06 0.80
N GLN A 60 3.94 -1.35 0.99
CA GLN A 60 4.63 -0.68 -0.11
C GLN A 60 5.63 -1.64 -0.77
N SER A 61 5.59 -1.73 -2.09
CA SER A 61 6.50 -2.61 -2.84
C SER A 61 7.94 -2.09 -2.80
N SER A 62 8.90 -3.00 -2.86
CA SER A 62 10.33 -2.67 -2.90
C SER A 62 10.67 -1.72 -4.06
N SER A 63 10.03 -1.90 -5.22
CA SER A 63 10.19 -1.02 -6.38
C SER A 63 9.68 0.41 -6.10
N GLY A 64 8.57 0.53 -5.36
CA GLY A 64 8.05 1.83 -4.92
C GLY A 64 9.03 2.59 -4.06
N ILE A 65 9.57 1.90 -3.05
CA ILE A 65 10.55 2.47 -2.12
C ILE A 65 11.80 2.91 -2.91
N GLN A 66 12.30 2.07 -3.82
CA GLN A 66 13.48 2.40 -4.64
C GLN A 66 13.29 3.66 -5.48
N VAL A 67 12.14 3.84 -6.12
CA VAL A 67 11.85 5.04 -6.93
C VAL A 67 11.82 6.30 -6.07
N ILE A 68 11.22 6.24 -4.88
CA ILE A 68 11.20 7.37 -3.93
C ILE A 68 12.63 7.72 -3.50
N VAL A 69 13.42 6.73 -3.11
CA VAL A 69 14.82 6.94 -2.71
C VAL A 69 15.63 7.56 -3.85
N LEU A 70 15.48 7.06 -5.08
CA LEU A 70 16.16 7.60 -6.24
C LEU A 70 15.74 9.05 -6.53
N GLY A 71 14.45 9.35 -6.44
CA GLY A 71 13.92 10.71 -6.61
C GLY A 71 14.50 11.69 -5.59
N VAL A 72 14.58 11.28 -4.32
CA VAL A 72 15.19 12.09 -3.25
C VAL A 72 16.69 12.30 -3.50
N LEU A 73 17.42 11.27 -3.90
CA LEU A 73 18.85 11.38 -4.20
C LEU A 73 19.11 12.37 -5.35
N VAL A 74 18.33 12.29 -6.42
CA VAL A 74 18.44 13.22 -7.56
C VAL A 74 18.12 14.65 -7.12
N ALA A 75 17.07 14.86 -6.32
CA ALA A 75 16.73 16.18 -5.81
C ALA A 75 17.87 16.80 -4.97
N ILE A 76 18.51 16.01 -4.10
CA ILE A 76 19.66 16.46 -3.31
C ILE A 76 20.83 16.85 -4.22
N LEU A 77 21.15 16.03 -5.23
CA LEU A 77 22.22 16.33 -6.18
C LEU A 77 21.97 17.63 -6.94
N LEU A 78 20.72 17.87 -7.36
CA LEU A 78 20.34 19.13 -8.02
C LEU A 78 20.50 20.32 -7.07
N ILE A 79 20.04 20.20 -5.81
CA ILE A 79 20.18 21.27 -4.81
C ILE A 79 21.67 21.59 -4.58
N VAL A 80 22.53 20.58 -4.45
CA VAL A 80 23.96 20.78 -4.28
C VAL A 80 24.57 21.43 -5.52
N PHE A 81 24.26 20.93 -6.72
CA PHE A 81 24.79 21.46 -7.97
C PHE A 81 24.39 22.93 -8.20
N TYR A 82 23.10 23.25 -8.07
CA TYR A 82 22.60 24.62 -8.21
C TYR A 82 23.09 25.51 -7.07
N GLY A 83 23.14 25.00 -5.84
CA GLY A 83 23.67 25.72 -4.68
C GLY A 83 25.14 26.12 -4.88
N LEU A 84 25.98 25.19 -5.34
CA LEU A 84 27.38 25.45 -5.67
C LEU A 84 27.52 26.43 -6.83
N SER A 85 26.68 26.29 -7.86
CA SER A 85 26.68 27.19 -9.02
C SER A 85 26.37 28.63 -8.63
N ILE A 86 25.33 28.82 -7.81
CA ILE A 86 24.93 30.13 -7.28
C ILE A 86 26.02 30.69 -6.36
N PHE A 87 26.58 29.86 -5.49
CA PHE A 87 27.66 30.27 -4.59
C PHE A 87 28.91 30.74 -5.36
N CYS A 88 29.35 29.96 -6.36
CA CYS A 88 30.45 30.33 -7.23
C CYS A 88 30.18 31.62 -8.00
N TRP A 89 28.97 31.79 -8.53
CA TRP A 89 28.56 33.01 -9.21
C TRP A 89 28.58 34.23 -8.28
N ALA A 90 28.02 34.11 -7.08
CA ALA A 90 28.01 35.17 -6.07
C ALA A 90 29.43 35.56 -5.63
N ARG A 91 30.33 34.57 -5.50
CA ARG A 91 31.73 34.83 -5.16
C ARG A 91 32.46 35.61 -6.27
N ARG A 92 32.24 35.28 -7.55
CA ARG A 92 32.83 36.03 -8.67
C ARG A 92 32.38 37.49 -8.69
N ARG A 93 31.08 37.75 -8.42
CA ARG A 93 30.56 39.13 -8.32
C ARG A 93 31.23 39.96 -7.22
N LYS A 94 31.62 39.33 -6.10
CA LYS A 94 32.35 40.03 -5.03
C LYS A 94 33.81 40.33 -5.37
N GLN A 95 34.37 39.72 -6.41
CA GLN A 95 35.77 39.90 -6.83
C GLN A 95 35.94 40.85 -8.02
N GLN A 96 34.86 41.30 -8.67
CA GLN A 96 34.91 42.37 -9.65
C GLN A 96 34.81 43.72 -8.90
N PRO A 97 35.84 44.59 -8.98
CA PRO A 97 35.84 45.91 -8.34
C PRO A 97 34.81 46.86 -8.95
#